data_AF-A0A969LJK0-F1
#
_entry.id   AF-A0A969LJK0-F1
#
_cell.length_a   1.000
_cell.length_b   1.000
_cell.length_c   1.000
_cell.angle_alpha   90.00
_cell.angle_beta   90.00
_cell.angle_gamma   90.00
#
_symmetry.space_group_name_H-M   'P 1'
#
loop_
_entity.id
_entity.type
_entity.pdbx_description
1 polymer ?
#
loop_
_entity_poly.entity_id
_entity_poly.type
_entity_poly.pdbx_seq_one_letter_code
_entity_poly.pdbx_strand_id
1 'polypeptide(L)'
;MVGEDREIVPETIEEVPLASEITESKPEDETEPLMNVTIELHAQDMDRRKLGWAGIIPAISPDRLRMQIYPTIDPNEIYMKASLKGDVILVSRPQPDGSFKPYLFHLVKLHEAS
;
A
#
# COMPACT_ATOMS: atom_id res chain seq x y z
N MET A 1 -9.38 -8.57 -45.59
CA MET A 1 -8.11 -8.64 -44.86
C MET A 1 -8.45 -8.45 -43.39
N VAL A 2 -8.10 -9.45 -42.61
CA VAL A 2 -8.26 -9.61 -41.15
C VAL A 2 -7.42 -8.51 -40.45
N GLY A 3 -7.75 -7.93 -39.31
CA GLY A 3 -8.70 -8.33 -38.28
C GLY A 3 -9.13 -7.14 -37.42
N GLU A 4 -10.23 -7.40 -36.72
CA GLU A 4 -10.82 -6.55 -35.70
C GLU A 4 -10.45 -7.23 -34.37
N ASP A 5 -9.40 -6.73 -33.70
CA ASP A 5 -9.05 -7.15 -32.34
C ASP A 5 -9.60 -6.14 -31.33
N ARG A 6 -10.87 -6.34 -30.99
CA ARG A 6 -11.46 -5.90 -29.73
C ARG A 6 -11.16 -6.97 -28.69
N GLU A 7 -10.36 -6.64 -27.67
CA GLU A 7 -10.74 -6.92 -26.27
C GLU A 7 -9.84 -6.08 -25.35
N ILE A 8 -10.20 -4.82 -25.15
CA ILE A 8 -9.74 -4.09 -23.98
C ILE A 8 -10.65 -4.56 -22.86
N VAL A 9 -10.14 -5.42 -21.97
CA VAL A 9 -10.80 -5.75 -20.71
C VAL A 9 -10.91 -4.46 -19.89
N PRO A 10 -12.11 -3.96 -19.55
CA PRO A 10 -12.23 -2.85 -18.63
C PRO A 10 -12.28 -3.44 -17.22
N GLU A 11 -11.13 -3.85 -16.69
CA GLU A 11 -11.05 -4.03 -15.24
C GLU A 11 -10.90 -2.63 -14.64
N THR A 12 -12.05 -2.07 -14.30
CA THR A 12 -12.33 -0.98 -13.37
C THR A 12 -11.09 -0.46 -12.61
N ILE A 13 -10.33 0.44 -13.26
CA ILE A 13 -9.41 1.32 -12.53
C ILE A 13 -10.31 2.41 -11.95
N GLU A 14 -10.73 2.22 -10.70
CA GLU A 14 -11.34 3.29 -9.91
C GLU A 14 -10.32 4.43 -9.84
N GLU A 15 -10.50 5.42 -10.73
CA GLU A 15 -9.85 6.72 -10.71
C GLU A 15 -10.23 7.45 -9.41
N VAL A 16 -9.62 7.05 -8.30
CA VAL A 16 -9.46 7.93 -7.15
C VAL A 16 -8.31 8.89 -7.47
N PRO A 17 -8.56 10.21 -7.56
CA PRO A 17 -7.52 11.20 -7.81
C PRO A 17 -6.65 11.44 -6.55
N LEU A 18 -6.01 10.39 -6.04
CA LEU A 18 -5.06 10.40 -4.92
C LEU A 18 -3.63 10.05 -5.36
N ALA A 19 -3.46 9.47 -6.57
CA ALA A 19 -2.17 9.00 -7.07
C ALA A 19 -1.13 10.11 -7.34
N SER A 20 -1.56 11.38 -7.50
CA SER A 20 -0.64 12.46 -7.91
C SER A 20 0.25 13.00 -6.77
N GLU A 21 -0.05 12.68 -5.50
CA GLU A 21 0.73 13.15 -4.34
C GLU A 21 1.71 12.11 -3.79
N ILE A 22 1.75 10.91 -4.36
CA ILE A 22 2.62 9.84 -3.90
C ILE A 22 3.98 10.00 -4.58
N THR A 23 4.83 10.84 -4.00
CA THR A 23 6.16 11.21 -4.51
C THR A 23 7.11 10.03 -4.81
N GLU A 24 6.80 8.81 -4.39
CA GLU A 24 7.67 7.63 -4.55
C GLU A 24 7.14 6.57 -5.54
N SER A 25 5.93 6.73 -6.09
CA SER A 25 5.40 5.80 -7.11
C SER A 25 5.84 6.22 -8.53
N LYS A 26 6.38 5.26 -9.28
CA LYS A 26 6.64 5.40 -10.71
C LYS A 26 5.32 5.42 -11.49
N PRO A 27 5.29 5.99 -12.71
CA PRO A 27 4.09 5.99 -13.55
C PRO A 27 3.63 4.59 -13.98
N GLU A 28 4.49 3.58 -13.86
CA GLU A 28 4.15 2.17 -14.11
C GLU A 28 3.61 1.45 -12.87
N ASP A 29 3.76 2.03 -11.67
CA ASP A 29 3.28 1.40 -10.44
C ASP A 29 1.75 1.59 -10.32
N GLU A 30 1.08 0.56 -9.85
CA GLU A 30 -0.35 0.55 -9.55
C GLU A 30 -0.58 0.92 -8.09
N THR A 31 -1.50 1.85 -7.83
CA THR A 31 -1.84 2.28 -6.48
C THR A 31 -3.28 1.94 -6.16
N GLU A 32 -3.48 1.13 -5.13
CA GLU A 32 -4.81 0.68 -4.71
C GLU A 32 -5.15 1.24 -3.31
N PRO A 33 -6.17 2.10 -3.17
CA PRO A 33 -6.63 2.54 -1.87
C PRO A 33 -7.39 1.41 -1.16
N LEU A 34 -6.93 1.05 0.03
CA LEU A 34 -7.50 0.00 0.84
C LEU A 34 -7.99 0.57 2.17
N MET A 35 -9.29 0.44 2.43
CA MET A 35 -9.90 0.99 3.64
C MET A 35 -10.07 -0.08 4.72
N ASN A 36 -9.93 0.33 5.98
CA ASN A 36 -10.16 -0.52 7.16
C ASN A 36 -9.38 -1.85 7.13
N VAL A 37 -8.12 -1.82 6.65
CA VAL A 37 -7.26 -2.99 6.60
C VAL A 37 -6.55 -3.21 7.93
N THR A 38 -6.26 -4.47 8.22
CA THR A 38 -5.43 -4.84 9.38
C THR A 38 -3.97 -4.87 8.95
N ILE A 39 -3.12 -4.16 9.66
CA ILE A 39 -1.68 -4.09 9.44
C ILE A 39 -1.00 -4.66 10.68
N GLU A 40 -0.16 -5.66 10.47
CA GLU A 40 0.69 -6.25 11.49
C GLU A 40 2.06 -5.59 11.45
N LEU A 41 2.51 -5.12 12.61
CA LEU A 41 3.79 -4.43 12.77
C LEU A 41 4.73 -5.30 13.59
N HIS A 42 5.92 -5.53 13.07
CA HIS A 42 6.97 -6.21 13.81
C HIS A 42 7.84 -5.17 14.54
N ALA A 43 7.92 -5.28 15.86
CA ALA A 43 8.64 -4.36 16.74
C ALA A 43 10.12 -4.12 16.36
N GLN A 44 10.74 -5.02 15.58
CA GLN A 44 12.11 -4.88 15.10
C GLN A 44 12.27 -3.82 13.99
N ASP A 45 11.20 -3.46 13.29
CA ASP A 45 11.24 -2.46 12.21
C ASP A 45 11.00 -1.02 12.72
N MET A 46 10.54 -0.89 13.96
CA MET A 46 10.25 0.39 14.63
C MET A 46 11.50 1.21 14.99
N ASP A 47 12.70 0.62 14.93
CA ASP A 47 13.96 1.26 15.33
C ASP A 47 14.49 2.25 14.27
N ARG A 48 13.96 2.21 13.04
CA ARG A 48 14.52 2.95 11.91
C ARG A 48 13.66 4.13 11.52
N ARG A 49 13.56 5.13 12.39
CA ARG A 49 12.94 6.45 12.11
C ARG A 49 13.43 7.12 10.81
N LYS A 50 14.57 6.68 10.26
CA LYS A 50 15.15 7.16 8.98
C LYS A 50 14.86 6.29 7.75
N LEU A 51 14.43 5.03 7.88
CA LEU A 51 14.36 4.10 6.74
C LEU A 51 12.93 3.75 6.28
N GLY A 52 11.91 4.29 6.95
CA GLY A 52 10.52 3.89 6.72
C GLY A 52 10.18 2.71 7.61
N TRP A 53 8.89 2.57 7.92
CA TRP A 53 8.39 1.48 8.73
C TRP A 53 8.23 0.25 7.83
N ALA A 54 8.00 -0.93 8.39
CA ALA A 54 7.55 -2.08 7.62
C ALA A 54 6.41 -2.78 8.35
N GLY A 55 5.46 -3.25 7.58
CA GLY A 55 4.30 -3.97 8.07
C GLY A 55 3.88 -5.05 7.09
N ILE A 56 3.08 -5.97 7.61
CA ILE A 56 2.47 -7.04 6.83
C ILE A 56 0.98 -6.74 6.79
N ILE A 57 0.39 -6.80 5.59
CA ILE A 57 -1.06 -6.70 5.43
C ILE A 57 -1.53 -8.11 5.05
N PRO A 58 -1.88 -8.96 6.02
CA PRO A 58 -2.20 -10.37 5.76
C PRO A 58 -3.37 -10.57 4.77
N ALA A 59 -4.24 -9.55 4.63
CA ALA A 59 -5.31 -9.55 3.64
C ALA A 59 -4.82 -9.44 2.18
N ILE A 60 -3.63 -8.88 1.96
CA ILE A 60 -3.06 -8.58 0.64
C ILE A 60 -1.86 -9.48 0.36
N SER A 61 -0.92 -9.55 1.30
CA SER A 61 0.31 -10.31 1.12
C SER A 61 0.90 -10.70 2.47
N PRO A 62 1.41 -11.93 2.60
CA PRO A 62 2.16 -12.34 3.79
C PRO A 62 3.58 -11.75 3.82
N ASP A 63 3.98 -11.02 2.78
CA ASP A 63 5.31 -10.42 2.66
C ASP A 63 5.41 -9.12 3.47
N ARG A 64 6.62 -8.81 3.94
CA ARG A 64 6.89 -7.56 4.64
C ARG A 64 7.03 -6.43 3.64
N LEU A 65 6.07 -5.53 3.66
CA LEU A 65 6.04 -4.36 2.80
C LEU A 65 6.54 -3.13 3.54
N ARG A 66 7.18 -2.22 2.82
CA ARG A 66 7.59 -0.94 3.39
C ARG A 66 6.35 -0.09 3.65
N MET A 67 6.22 0.41 4.86
CA MET A 67 5.16 1.30 5.31
C MET A 67 5.66 2.73 5.38
N GLN A 68 4.92 3.64 4.74
CA GLN A 68 5.09 5.07 4.90
C GLN A 68 3.90 5.64 5.64
N ILE A 69 4.16 6.28 6.77
CA ILE A 69 3.12 6.94 7.55
C ILE A 69 2.96 8.35 6.99
N TYR A 70 1.74 8.73 6.66
CA TYR A 70 1.45 10.12 6.31
C TYR A 70 1.76 11.04 7.49
N PRO A 71 2.28 12.26 7.25
CA PRO A 71 2.65 13.20 8.33
C PRO A 71 1.49 13.64 9.22
N THR A 72 0.25 13.32 8.83
CA THR A 72 -0.97 13.56 9.59
C THR A 72 -1.18 12.56 10.75
N ILE A 73 -0.43 11.46 10.80
CA ILE A 73 -0.55 10.41 11.81
C ILE A 73 0.64 10.49 12.75
N ASP A 74 0.37 10.46 14.07
CA ASP A 74 1.44 10.47 15.05
C ASP A 74 2.11 9.08 15.12
N PRO A 75 3.44 9.00 14.91
CA PRO A 75 4.14 7.73 14.95
C PRO A 75 4.08 7.06 16.33
N ASN A 76 3.84 7.79 17.43
CA ASN A 76 3.69 7.19 18.76
C ASN A 76 2.41 6.36 18.88
N GLU A 77 1.37 6.64 18.10
CA GLU A 77 0.15 5.81 18.09
C GLU A 77 0.39 4.44 17.47
N ILE A 78 1.41 4.33 16.64
CA ILE A 78 1.83 3.12 15.94
C ILE A 78 2.93 2.40 16.73
N TYR A 79 3.80 3.19 17.36
CA TYR A 79 4.90 2.71 18.18
C TYR A 79 4.40 1.79 19.30
N MET A 80 5.01 0.61 19.44
CA MET A 80 4.64 -0.45 20.39
C MET A 80 3.31 -1.18 20.13
N LYS A 81 2.55 -0.88 19.06
CA LYS A 81 1.42 -1.72 18.64
C LYS A 81 1.90 -2.91 17.83
N ALA A 82 1.42 -4.11 18.16
CA ALA A 82 1.69 -5.33 17.38
C ALA A 82 0.84 -5.40 16.11
N SER A 83 -0.36 -4.87 16.17
CA SER A 83 -1.26 -4.75 15.03
C SER A 83 -2.11 -3.50 15.16
N LEU A 84 -2.53 -2.96 14.02
CA LEU A 84 -3.41 -1.80 13.94
C LEU A 84 -4.37 -1.95 12.77
N LYS A 85 -5.46 -1.19 12.79
CA LYS A 85 -6.35 -1.05 11.63
C LYS A 85 -6.23 0.35 11.07
N GLY A 86 -6.31 0.48 9.76
CA GLY A 86 -6.11 1.75 9.08
C GLY A 86 -6.59 1.75 7.65
N ASP A 87 -6.69 2.94 7.08
CA ASP A 87 -6.80 3.12 5.63
C ASP A 87 -5.39 3.30 5.08
N VAL A 88 -5.05 2.48 4.08
CA VAL A 88 -3.75 2.51 3.41
C VAL A 88 -3.92 2.69 1.92
N ILE A 89 -2.86 3.12 1.25
CA ILE A 89 -2.74 3.07 -0.21
C ILE A 89 -1.62 2.10 -0.50
N LEU A 90 -1.96 0.94 -1.05
CA LEU A 90 -1.00 -0.06 -1.50
C LEU A 90 -0.36 0.42 -2.80
N VAL A 91 0.94 0.23 -2.93
CA VAL A 91 1.70 0.51 -4.15
C VAL A 91 2.34 -0.79 -4.63
N SER A 92 1.90 -1.21 -5.82
CA SER A 92 2.32 -2.42 -6.48
C SER A 92 3.11 -2.09 -7.74
N ARG A 93 4.18 -2.83 -7.98
CA ARG A 93 5.00 -2.66 -9.19
C ARG A 93 4.72 -3.80 -10.16
N PRO A 94 4.53 -3.52 -11.46
CA PRO A 94 4.47 -4.56 -12.48
C PRO A 94 5.80 -5.32 -12.54
N GLN A 95 5.70 -6.64 -12.50
CA GLN A 95 6.82 -7.55 -12.68
C GLN A 95 6.95 -7.92 -14.16
N PRO A 96 8.15 -8.31 -14.63
CA PRO A 96 8.35 -8.80 -15.99
C PRO A 96 7.57 -10.08 -16.31
N ASP A 97 7.08 -10.82 -15.31
CA ASP A 97 6.20 -11.98 -15.51
C ASP A 97 4.73 -11.62 -15.75
N GLY A 98 4.37 -10.33 -15.68
CA GLY A 98 3.00 -9.84 -15.86
C GLY A 98 2.18 -9.77 -14.56
N SER A 99 2.71 -10.24 -13.43
CA SER A 99 2.09 -10.02 -12.12
C SER A 99 2.40 -8.64 -11.55
N PHE A 100 1.56 -8.17 -10.63
CA PHE A 100 1.81 -6.98 -9.82
C PHE A 100 2.31 -7.41 -8.45
N LYS A 101 3.46 -6.90 -8.03
CA LYS A 101 4.00 -7.18 -6.71
C LYS A 101 3.92 -5.95 -5.82
N PRO A 102 3.20 -6.01 -4.69
CA PRO A 102 3.22 -4.94 -3.71
C PRO A 102 4.64 -4.79 -3.15
N TYR A 103 5.10 -3.55 -3.04
CA TYR A 103 6.42 -3.26 -2.47
C TYR A 103 6.38 -2.19 -1.38
N LEU A 104 5.30 -1.40 -1.35
CA LEU A 104 5.14 -0.30 -0.42
C LEU A 104 3.66 -0.03 -0.15
N PHE A 105 3.34 0.52 1.02
CA PHE A 105 2.02 1.05 1.29
C PHE A 105 2.10 2.31 2.14
N HIS A 106 1.21 3.26 1.86
CA HIS A 106 1.08 4.49 2.64
C HIS A 106 -0.07 4.35 3.62
N LEU A 107 0.20 4.50 4.91
CA LEU A 107 -0.84 4.61 5.91
C LEU A 107 -1.35 6.05 5.94
N VAL A 108 -2.61 6.23 5.55
CA VAL A 108 -3.26 7.55 5.43
C VAL A 108 -4.10 7.85 6.67
N LYS A 109 -4.69 6.83 7.28
CA LYS A 109 -5.52 6.99 8.47
C LYS A 109 -5.41 5.78 9.39
N LEU A 110 -5.41 6.02 10.70
CA LEU A 110 -5.58 4.99 11.72
C LEU A 110 -7.04 4.89 12.14
N HIS A 111 -7.48 3.65 12.36
CA HIS A 111 -8.71 3.34 13.07
C HIS A 111 -8.33 2.78 14.44
N GLU A 112 -8.95 3.26 15.50
CA GLU A 112 -8.75 2.70 16.84
C GLU A 112 -9.20 1.23 16.83
N ALA A 113 -8.29 0.33 17.23
CA ALA A 113 -8.66 -1.04 17.54
C ALA A 113 -9.46 -1.01 18.85
N SER A 114 -10.78 -1.08 18.73
CA SER A 114 -11.71 -1.14 19.85
C SER A 114 -11.57 -2.41 20.69
#